data_AF-A0A426W1V0-F1
#
_entry.id   AF-A0A426W1V0-F1
#
_cell.length_a   1.000
_cell.length_b   1.000
_cell.length_c   1.000
_cell.angle_alpha   90.00
_cell.angle_beta   90.00
_cell.angle_gamma   90.00
#
_symmetry.space_group_name_H-M   'P 1'
#
loop_
_entity.id
_entity.type
_entity.pdbx_description
1 polymer ?
#
loop_
_entity_poly.entity_id
_entity_poly.type
_entity_poly.pdbx_seq_one_letter_code
_entity_poly.pdbx_strand_id
1 'polypeptide(L)'
;MIKKNLTKLKNKKIKNFSFLTFAQLANYIIPLLVFPYLIRVIGIEKFGLIMFVLSVIQYLKIITEYGFSLIAAKEVAQNKANINSLSRIVSNVFGSKIILLLLSSFLLLLIT
;
A
#
# COMPACT_ATOMS: atom_id res chain seq x y z
N MET A 1 -22.83 28.62 18.59
CA MET A 1 -22.95 27.53 17.58
C MET A 1 -21.63 26.86 17.17
N ILE A 2 -20.46 27.48 17.40
CA ILE A 2 -19.15 27.02 16.89
C ILE A 2 -18.54 25.82 17.66
N LYS A 3 -18.73 25.73 18.99
CA LYS A 3 -18.15 24.65 19.81
C LYS A 3 -18.67 23.24 19.47
N LYS A 4 -19.90 23.11 18.97
CA LYS A 4 -20.56 21.81 18.70
C LYS A 4 -19.99 21.08 17.46
N ASN A 5 -19.38 21.82 16.52
CA ASN A 5 -18.74 21.22 15.34
C ASN A 5 -17.31 20.74 15.64
N LEU A 6 -16.59 21.40 16.55
CA LEU A 6 -15.22 21.02 16.93
C LEU A 6 -15.18 19.67 17.67
N THR A 7 -16.15 19.38 18.55
CA THR A 7 -16.26 18.08 19.23
C THR A 7 -16.65 16.95 18.28
N LYS A 8 -17.53 17.22 17.31
CA LYS A 8 -17.93 16.24 16.27
C LYS A 8 -16.77 15.88 15.33
N LEU A 9 -15.91 16.85 14.99
CA LEU A 9 -14.69 16.63 14.21
C LEU A 9 -13.63 15.84 15.01
N LYS A 10 -13.47 16.12 16.31
CA LYS A 10 -12.54 15.40 17.19
C LYS A 10 -12.92 13.91 17.30
N ASN A 11 -14.20 13.61 17.49
CA ASN A 11 -14.70 12.23 17.54
C ASN A 11 -14.55 11.51 16.19
N LYS A 12 -14.74 12.19 15.05
CA LYS A 12 -14.54 11.59 13.72
C LYS A 12 -13.07 11.28 13.44
N LYS A 13 -12.14 12.16 13.84
CA LYS A 13 -10.69 11.90 13.72
C LYS A 13 -10.24 10.75 14.60
N ILE A 14 -10.70 10.68 15.85
CA ILE A 14 -10.35 9.58 16.78
C ILE A 14 -10.91 8.25 16.28
N LYS A 15 -12.16 8.22 15.80
CA LYS A 15 -12.77 7.01 15.23
C LYS A 15 -12.00 6.53 13.99
N ASN A 16 -11.62 7.45 13.10
CA ASN A 16 -10.87 7.10 11.90
C ASN A 16 -9.46 6.59 12.25
N PHE A 17 -8.77 7.26 13.18
CA PHE A 17 -7.47 6.81 13.67
C PHE A 17 -7.54 5.43 14.31
N SER A 18 -8.51 5.20 15.20
CA SER A 18 -8.69 3.88 15.84
C SER A 18 -8.98 2.77 14.82
N PHE A 19 -9.81 3.04 13.81
CA PHE A 19 -10.08 2.08 12.73
C PHE A 19 -8.82 1.78 11.90
N LEU A 20 -8.05 2.81 11.53
CA LEU A 20 -6.78 2.67 10.83
C LEU A 20 -5.77 1.86 11.65
N THR A 21 -5.64 2.14 12.95
CA THR A 21 -4.74 1.39 13.84
C THR A 21 -5.14 -0.09 13.91
N PHE A 22 -6.43 -0.38 14.05
CA PHE A 22 -6.92 -1.77 14.05
C PHE A 22 -6.64 -2.48 12.72
N ALA A 23 -6.86 -1.79 11.60
CA ALA A 23 -6.54 -2.31 10.28
C ALA A 23 -5.04 -2.62 10.14
N GLN A 24 -4.16 -1.75 10.66
CA GLN A 24 -2.72 -2.02 10.63
C GLN A 24 -2.30 -3.16 11.53
N LEU A 25 -2.89 -3.30 12.72
CA LEU A 25 -2.66 -4.46 13.57
C LEU A 25 -3.05 -5.75 12.86
N ALA A 26 -4.22 -5.79 12.20
CA ALA A 26 -4.64 -6.94 11.41
C ALA A 26 -3.66 -7.23 10.26
N ASN A 27 -3.19 -6.21 9.55
CA ASN A 27 -2.19 -6.34 8.48
C ASN A 27 -0.86 -6.95 8.94
N TYR A 28 -0.51 -6.86 10.24
CA TYR A 28 0.70 -7.49 10.78
C TYR A 28 0.43 -8.85 11.44
N ILE A 29 -0.66 -8.97 12.20
CA ILE A 29 -1.01 -10.20 12.93
C ILE A 29 -1.37 -11.33 11.94
N ILE A 30 -2.09 -11.03 10.86
CA ILE A 30 -2.46 -12.03 9.85
C ILE A 30 -1.20 -12.71 9.26
N PRO A 31 -0.21 -11.97 8.68
CA PRO A 31 1.00 -12.59 8.16
C PRO A 31 1.76 -13.40 9.22
N LEU A 32 1.80 -12.93 10.47
CA LEU A 32 2.47 -13.63 11.56
C LEU A 32 1.83 -15.00 11.85
N LEU A 33 0.50 -15.11 11.76
CA LEU A 33 -0.23 -16.37 11.91
C LEU A 33 -0.12 -17.25 10.65
N VAL A 34 -0.05 -16.65 9.47
CA VAL A 34 0.10 -17.36 8.19
C VAL A 34 1.51 -17.95 8.04
N PHE A 35 2.54 -17.30 8.61
CA PHE A 35 3.93 -17.75 8.55
C PHE A 35 4.15 -19.19 9.03
N PRO A 36 3.73 -19.60 10.26
CA PRO A 36 3.89 -20.98 10.71
C PRO A 36 3.05 -21.98 9.90
N TYR A 37 1.92 -21.54 9.36
CA TYR A 37 1.08 -22.37 8.49
C TYR A 37 1.78 -22.65 7.15
N LEU A 38 2.32 -21.62 6.49
CA LEU A 38 3.05 -21.76 5.22
C LEU A 38 4.26 -22.68 5.37
N ILE A 39 5.02 -22.55 6.45
CA ILE A 39 6.19 -23.42 6.72
C ILE A 39 5.76 -24.89 6.84
N ARG A 40 4.65 -25.17 7.53
CA ARG A 40 4.14 -26.54 7.71
C ARG A 40 3.58 -27.15 6.42
N VAL A 41 2.89 -26.37 5.59
CA VAL A 41 2.19 -26.90 4.40
C VAL A 41 3.10 -26.98 3.18
N ILE A 42 3.97 -25.98 2.98
CA ILE A 42 4.79 -25.86 1.77
C ILE A 42 6.20 -26.47 1.99
N GLY A 43 6.60 -26.62 3.25
CA GLY A 43 7.94 -27.07 3.64
C GLY A 43 8.98 -25.94 3.60
N ILE A 44 10.04 -26.08 4.40
CA ILE A 44 11.05 -25.03 4.60
C ILE A 44 11.78 -24.66 3.29
N GLU A 45 11.98 -25.63 2.40
CA GLU A 45 12.73 -25.46 1.15
C GLU A 45 12.03 -24.52 0.17
N LYS A 46 10.73 -24.77 -0.09
CA LYS A 46 9.93 -23.92 -0.98
C LYS A 46 9.58 -22.58 -0.35
N PHE A 47 9.48 -22.53 0.97
CA PHE A 47 9.24 -21.29 1.71
C PHE A 47 10.37 -20.27 1.52
N GLY A 48 11.64 -20.72 1.52
CA GLY A 48 12.79 -19.85 1.26
C GLY A 48 12.73 -19.20 -0.13
N LEU A 49 12.32 -19.95 -1.15
CA LEU A 49 12.19 -19.46 -2.52
C LEU A 49 11.03 -18.44 -2.64
N ILE A 50 9.90 -18.69 -1.98
CA ILE A 50 8.78 -17.74 -1.90
C ILE A 50 9.22 -16.44 -1.21
N MET A 51 9.93 -16.53 -0.08
CA MET A 51 10.40 -15.36 0.65
C MET A 51 11.46 -14.57 -0.12
N PHE A 52 12.28 -15.24 -0.93
CA PHE A 52 13.21 -14.58 -1.85
C PHE A 52 12.46 -13.75 -2.90
N VAL A 53 11.49 -14.35 -3.61
CA VAL A 53 10.67 -13.64 -4.61
C VAL A 53 9.89 -12.50 -3.95
N LEU A 54 9.30 -12.72 -2.77
CA LEU A 54 8.59 -11.68 -2.03
C LEU A 54 9.50 -10.52 -1.65
N SER A 55 10.75 -10.78 -1.28
CA SER A 55 11.73 -9.73 -0.95
C SER A 55 12.06 -8.88 -2.17
N VAL A 56 12.27 -9.50 -3.33
CA VAL A 56 12.50 -8.80 -4.60
C VAL A 56 11.29 -7.93 -4.97
N ILE A 57 10.08 -8.50 -4.89
CA ILE A 57 8.82 -7.76 -5.10
C ILE A 57 8.71 -6.59 -4.14
N GLN A 58 9.08 -6.77 -2.86
CA GLN A 58 9.01 -5.72 -1.85
C GLN A 58 9.97 -4.56 -2.17
N TYR A 59 11.18 -4.84 -2.64
CA TYR A 59 12.12 -3.80 -3.09
C TYR A 59 11.58 -3.01 -4.29
N LEU A 60 11.03 -3.72 -5.28
CA LEU A 60 10.38 -3.07 -6.43
C LEU A 60 9.18 -2.24 -6.00
N LYS A 61 8.37 -2.78 -5.08
CA LYS A 61 7.22 -2.08 -4.50
C LYS A 61 7.65 -0.77 -3.85
N ILE A 62 8.72 -0.79 -3.04
CA ILE A 62 9.28 0.42 -2.44
C ILE A 62 9.56 1.44 -3.55
N ILE A 63 10.29 1.09 -4.60
CA ILE A 63 10.59 2.01 -5.72
C ILE A 63 9.31 2.52 -6.41
N THR A 64 8.30 1.68 -6.60
CA THR A 64 7.04 2.06 -7.24
C THR A 64 6.11 2.91 -6.39
N GLU A 65 6.17 2.77 -5.06
CA GLU A 65 5.33 3.52 -4.12
C GLU A 65 6.06 4.75 -3.56
N TYR A 66 7.39 4.74 -3.56
CA TYR A 66 8.21 5.90 -3.21
C TYR A 66 7.90 7.05 -4.16
N GLY A 67 7.68 8.23 -3.60
CA GLY A 67 7.28 9.40 -4.38
C GLY A 67 5.80 9.42 -4.74
N PHE A 68 5.25 8.37 -5.36
CA PHE A 68 3.87 8.38 -5.84
C PHE A 68 2.83 8.46 -4.71
N SER A 69 3.00 7.70 -3.62
CA SER A 69 2.06 7.73 -2.50
C SER A 69 2.04 9.10 -1.80
N LEU A 70 3.22 9.72 -1.62
CA LEU A 70 3.37 11.02 -0.97
C LEU A 70 2.90 12.18 -1.87
N ILE A 71 3.25 12.16 -3.16
CA ILE A 71 2.85 13.17 -4.13
C ILE A 71 1.34 13.11 -4.35
N ALA A 72 0.79 11.91 -4.58
CA ALA A 72 -0.65 11.74 -4.75
C ALA A 72 -1.42 12.16 -3.49
N ALA A 73 -1.00 11.73 -2.30
CA ALA A 73 -1.67 12.13 -1.05
C ALA A 73 -1.64 13.65 -0.83
N LYS A 74 -0.51 14.31 -1.14
CA LYS A 74 -0.35 15.77 -1.05
C LYS A 74 -1.26 16.50 -2.05
N GLU A 75 -1.26 16.09 -3.31
CA GLU A 75 -2.09 16.73 -4.33
C GLU A 75 -3.58 16.49 -4.14
N VAL A 76 -3.99 15.29 -3.69
CA VAL A 76 -5.38 14.98 -3.31
C VAL A 76 -5.83 15.85 -2.14
N ALA A 77 -4.96 16.06 -1.15
CA ALA A 77 -5.27 16.90 0.00
C ALA A 77 -5.43 18.39 -0.38
N GLN A 78 -4.64 18.87 -1.34
CA GLN A 78 -4.67 20.26 -1.82
C GLN A 78 -5.81 20.52 -2.82
N ASN A 79 -6.17 19.56 -3.67
CA ASN A 79 -7.18 19.70 -4.74
C ASN A 79 -8.50 18.95 -4.46
N LYS A 80 -9.00 18.99 -3.22
CA LYS A 80 -10.27 18.33 -2.85
C LYS A 80 -11.51 18.78 -3.64
N ALA A 81 -11.45 19.94 -4.30
CA ALA A 81 -12.62 20.55 -4.94
C ALA A 81 -12.72 20.31 -6.47
N ASN A 82 -11.70 19.75 -7.12
CA ASN A 82 -11.68 19.59 -8.59
C ASN A 82 -11.40 18.15 -9.03
N ILE A 83 -12.46 17.46 -9.47
CA ILE A 83 -12.45 16.03 -9.87
C ILE A 83 -11.58 15.76 -11.10
N ASN A 84 -11.52 16.71 -12.06
CA ASN A 84 -10.74 16.55 -13.29
C ASN A 84 -9.23 16.52 -13.04
N SER A 85 -8.74 17.35 -12.10
CA SER A 85 -7.34 17.38 -11.69
C SER A 85 -6.94 16.09 -10.98
N LEU A 86 -7.84 15.58 -10.11
CA LEU A 86 -7.65 14.35 -9.36
C LEU A 86 -7.53 13.12 -10.29
N SER A 87 -8.39 13.04 -11.30
CA SER A 87 -8.36 11.96 -12.29
C SER A 87 -7.04 11.92 -13.06
N ARG A 88 -6.49 13.09 -13.44
CA ARG A 88 -5.23 13.17 -14.18
C ARG A 88 -4.03 12.69 -13.36
N ILE A 89 -3.99 13.04 -12.07
CA ILE A 89 -2.94 12.60 -11.13
C ILE A 89 -3.01 11.08 -10.94
N VAL A 90 -4.20 10.55 -10.67
CA VAL A 90 -4.41 9.11 -10.50
C VAL A 90 -4.02 8.35 -11.77
N SER A 91 -4.39 8.84 -12.96
CA SER A 91 -4.00 8.25 -14.24
C SER A 91 -2.50 8.28 -14.48
N ASN A 92 -1.80 9.36 -14.09
CA ASN A 92 -0.34 9.41 -14.19
C ASN A 92 0.33 8.41 -13.25
N VAL A 93 -0.14 8.29 -12.01
CA VAL A 93 0.37 7.29 -11.05
C VAL A 93 0.10 5.88 -11.56
N PHE A 94 -1.08 5.61 -12.10
CA PHE A 94 -1.40 4.32 -12.69
C PHE A 94 -0.55 4.02 -13.93
N GLY A 95 -0.31 5.02 -14.78
CA GLY A 95 0.58 4.90 -15.94
C GLY A 95 2.01 4.53 -15.54
N SER A 96 2.57 5.22 -14.54
CA SER A 96 3.89 4.88 -13.99
C SER A 96 3.92 3.49 -13.37
N LYS A 97 2.86 3.09 -12.65
CA LYS A 97 2.74 1.72 -12.11
C LYS A 97 2.70 0.65 -13.21
N ILE A 98 2.06 0.91 -14.35
CA ILE A 98 2.03 -0.01 -15.50
C ILE A 98 3.43 -0.16 -16.11
N ILE A 99 4.18 0.93 -16.28
CA ILE A 99 5.55 0.89 -16.80
C ILE A 99 6.46 0.07 -15.86
N LEU A 100 6.34 0.29 -14.55
CA LEU A 100 7.08 -0.46 -13.55
C LEU A 100 6.68 -1.94 -13.50
N LEU A 101 5.39 -2.26 -13.70
CA LEU A 101 4.90 -3.63 -13.79
C LEU A 101 5.49 -4.36 -15.01
N LEU A 102 5.54 -3.69 -16.17
CA LEU A 102 6.17 -4.23 -17.36
C LEU A 102 7.67 -4.47 -17.14
N LEU A 103 8.37 -3.52 -16.51
CA LEU A 103 9.78 -3.65 -16.18
C LEU A 103 10.05 -4.80 -15.18
N SER A 104 9.21 -4.94 -14.15
CA SER A 104 9.33 -6.03 -13.18
C SER A 104 9.05 -7.38 -13.80
N SER A 105 8.04 -7.46 -14.68
CA SER A 105 7.71 -8.70 -15.38
C SER A 105 8.85 -9.11 -16.31
N PHE A 106 9.49 -8.15 -16.97
CA PHE A 106 10.65 -8.40 -17.83
C PHE A 106 11.86 -8.90 -17.04
N LEU A 107 12.17 -8.29 -15.89
CA LEU A 107 13.24 -8.76 -15.00
C LEU A 107 12.98 -10.18 -14.48
N LEU A 108 11.74 -10.51 -14.14
CA LEU A 108 11.34 -11.85 -13.69
C LEU A 108 11.52 -12.90 -14.78
N LEU A 109 11.22 -12.54 -16.04
CA LEU A 109 11.42 -13.38 -17.22
C LEU A 109 12.91 -13.58 -17.55
N LEU A 110 13.78 -12.65 -17.15
CA LEU A 110 15.23 -12.74 -17.32
C LEU A 110 15.91 -13.60 -16.26
N ILE A 111 15.28 -13.71 -15.08
CA ILE A 111 15.76 -14.48 -13.93
C ILE A 111 15.26 -15.93 -13.96
N THR A 112 14.08 -16.18 -14.55
CA THR A 112 13.46 -17.51 -14.70
C THR A 112 13.95 -18.17 -15.98
#